data_AF-A0A7S2MXA3-F1
#
_entry.id   AF-A0A7S2MXA3-F1
#
_cell.length_a   1.000
_cell.length_b   1.000
_cell.length_c   1.000
_cell.angle_alpha   90.00
_cell.angle_beta   90.00
_cell.angle_gamma   90.00
#
_symmetry.space_group_name_H-M   'P 1'
#
loop_
_entity.id
_entity.type
_entity.pdbx_description
1 polymer ?
#
loop_
_entity_poly.entity_id
_entity_poly.type
_entity_poly.pdbx_seq_one_letter_code
_entity_poly.pdbx_strand_id
1 'polypeptide(L)'
;RMIVQLSFEDFLELIVRVAFTKALPTDREIFDLGVRHAGEYIDWISRFPDDYDNFQKTNTRKLGEPLNQPIAHKVRHLLEWMIFRIRGGDHKAGQPVFGSKDGTMDLSKWEVERFKLAGGNVQSANKLEMADLSPEDPARKPT
;
A
#
# COMPACT_ATOMS: atom_id res chain seq x y z
N ARG A 1 -27.64 -26.16 -15.70
CA ARG A 1 -27.20 -25.21 -14.64
C ARG A 1 -27.91 -23.89 -14.90
N MET A 2 -28.70 -23.37 -13.95
CA MET A 2 -29.21 -22.00 -14.07
C MET A 2 -28.04 -21.03 -14.02
N ILE A 3 -27.91 -20.18 -15.03
CA ILE A 3 -27.00 -19.04 -14.98
C ILE A 3 -27.77 -17.94 -14.26
N VAL A 4 -27.40 -17.65 -13.02
CA VAL A 4 -27.93 -16.50 -12.28
C VAL A 4 -27.28 -15.27 -12.87
N GLN A 5 -28.07 -14.43 -13.54
CA GLN A 5 -27.61 -13.14 -14.04
C GLN A 5 -27.85 -12.09 -12.96
N LEU A 6 -26.78 -11.49 -12.45
CA LEU A 6 -26.87 -10.36 -11.53
C LEU A 6 -27.32 -9.11 -12.31
N SER A 7 -28.10 -8.26 -11.67
CA SER A 7 -28.27 -6.89 -12.17
C SER A 7 -26.94 -6.14 -12.10
N PHE A 8 -26.84 -5.03 -12.82
CA PHE A 8 -25.63 -4.21 -12.77
C PHE A 8 -25.41 -3.63 -11.36
N GLU A 9 -26.50 -3.23 -10.71
CA GLU A 9 -26.53 -2.69 -9.36
C GLU A 9 -26.07 -3.73 -8.34
N ASP A 10 -26.58 -4.97 -8.43
CA ASP A 10 -26.16 -6.07 -7.54
C ASP A 10 -24.68 -6.41 -7.75
N PHE A 11 -24.20 -6.35 -8.99
CA PHE A 11 -22.80 -6.55 -9.30
C PHE A 11 -21.92 -5.47 -8.67
N LEU A 12 -22.30 -4.19 -8.79
CA LEU A 12 -21.58 -3.09 -8.16
C LEU A 12 -21.58 -3.21 -6.62
N GLU A 13 -22.73 -3.54 -6.04
CA GLU A 13 -22.86 -3.75 -4.60
C GLU A 13 -21.92 -4.87 -4.13
N LEU A 14 -21.86 -5.97 -4.88
CA LEU A 14 -20.96 -7.08 -4.59
C LEU A 14 -19.50 -6.64 -4.61
N ILE A 15 -19.07 -5.87 -5.62
CA ILE A 15 -17.70 -5.34 -5.70
C ILE A 15 -17.36 -4.48 -4.47
N VAL A 16 -18.27 -3.59 -4.06
CA VAL A 16 -18.06 -2.74 -2.88
C VAL A 16 -17.98 -3.57 -1.60
N ARG A 17 -18.87 -4.56 -1.42
CA ARG A 17 -18.86 -5.46 -0.26
C ARG A 17 -17.59 -6.31 -0.20
N VAL A 18 -17.11 -6.82 -1.33
CA VAL A 18 -15.85 -7.57 -1.41
C VAL A 18 -14.67 -6.66 -1.10
N ALA A 19 -14.63 -5.44 -1.63
CA ALA A 19 -13.57 -4.48 -1.35
C ALA A 19 -13.49 -4.11 0.14
N PHE A 20 -14.63 -4.13 0.83
CA PHE A 20 -14.70 -3.88 2.28
C PHE A 20 -14.06 -5.01 3.11
N THR A 21 -14.35 -6.26 2.75
CA THR A 21 -13.99 -7.45 3.54
C THR A 21 -12.64 -8.04 3.17
N LYS A 22 -12.19 -7.86 1.92
CA LYS A 22 -10.92 -8.40 1.45
C LYS A 22 -9.74 -7.67 2.08
N ALA A 23 -8.72 -8.43 2.48
CA ALA A 23 -7.40 -7.92 2.80
C ALA A 23 -6.77 -7.29 1.56
N LEU A 24 -6.82 -5.96 1.51
CA LEU A 24 -6.25 -5.12 0.48
C LEU A 24 -5.26 -4.15 1.13
N PRO A 25 -4.14 -3.84 0.46
CA PRO A 25 -3.21 -2.86 0.97
C PRO A 25 -3.84 -1.46 0.95
N THR A 26 -3.25 -0.58 1.73
CA THR A 26 -3.42 0.86 1.72
C THR A 26 -2.51 1.49 0.69
N ASP A 27 -2.85 2.70 0.26
CA ASP A 27 -1.97 3.50 -0.60
C ASP A 27 -0.57 3.68 0.00
N ARG A 28 -0.49 3.80 1.33
CA ARG A 28 0.78 3.91 2.04
C ARG A 28 1.60 2.63 1.93
N GLU A 29 1.01 1.46 2.17
CA GLU A 29 1.72 0.18 2.03
C GLU A 29 2.22 -0.05 0.60
N ILE A 30 1.42 0.31 -0.42
CA ILE A 30 1.81 0.25 -1.85
C ILE A 30 3.02 1.14 -2.12
N PHE A 31 2.97 2.38 -1.61
CA PHE A 31 4.04 3.35 -1.75
C PHE A 31 5.33 2.90 -1.04
N ASP A 32 5.21 2.47 0.23
CA ASP A 32 6.34 2.05 1.06
C ASP A 32 7.07 0.83 0.46
N LEU A 33 6.32 -0.09 -0.17
CA LEU A 33 6.90 -1.23 -0.89
C LEU A 33 7.51 -0.82 -2.24
N GLY A 34 7.09 0.31 -2.80
CA GLY A 34 7.58 0.77 -4.08
C GLY A 34 7.00 0.02 -5.28
N VAL A 35 5.71 -0.31 -5.23
CA VAL A 35 4.99 -0.96 -6.34
C VAL A 35 3.89 -0.04 -6.88
N ARG A 36 3.44 -0.28 -8.10
CA ARG A 36 2.52 0.64 -8.79
C ARG A 36 1.09 0.56 -8.31
N HIS A 37 0.64 -0.63 -7.93
CA HIS A 37 -0.75 -0.88 -7.61
C HIS A 37 -0.92 -2.10 -6.71
N ALA A 38 -2.12 -2.28 -6.16
CA ALA A 38 -2.42 -3.35 -5.20
C ALA A 38 -2.14 -4.76 -5.74
N GLY A 39 -2.33 -4.99 -7.04
CA GLY A 39 -2.01 -6.26 -7.67
C GLY A 39 -0.54 -6.70 -7.51
N GLU A 40 0.41 -5.79 -7.75
CA GLU A 40 1.84 -6.04 -7.57
C GLU A 40 2.20 -6.22 -6.09
N TYR A 41 1.58 -5.43 -5.20
CA TYR A 41 1.78 -5.57 -3.75
C TYR A 41 1.39 -6.97 -3.28
N ILE A 42 0.18 -7.43 -3.62
CA ILE A 42 -0.34 -8.73 -3.19
C ILE A 42 0.50 -9.87 -3.77
N ASP A 43 0.94 -9.75 -5.03
CA ASP A 43 1.84 -10.73 -5.64
C ASP A 43 3.19 -10.80 -4.93
N TRP A 44 3.79 -9.64 -4.62
CA TRP A 44 5.07 -9.57 -3.92
C TRP A 44 5.00 -10.18 -2.53
N ILE A 45 4.03 -9.77 -1.71
CA ILE A 45 3.92 -10.26 -0.32
C ILE A 45 3.56 -11.76 -0.28
N SER A 46 2.84 -12.28 -1.29
CA SER A 46 2.51 -13.71 -1.36
C SER A 46 3.72 -14.65 -1.48
N ARG A 47 4.90 -14.11 -1.79
CA ARG A 47 6.18 -14.85 -1.82
C ARG A 47 6.75 -15.13 -0.44
N PHE A 48 6.22 -14.44 0.58
CA PHE A 48 6.61 -14.54 1.98
C PHE A 48 5.40 -15.04 2.78
N PRO A 49 5.23 -16.37 2.95
CA PRO A 49 4.00 -16.95 3.50
C PRO A 49 3.61 -16.40 4.88
N ASP A 50 4.57 -16.21 5.78
CA ASP A 50 4.31 -15.71 7.13
C ASP A 50 3.82 -14.25 7.11
N ASP A 51 4.45 -13.41 6.29
CA ASP A 51 4.06 -12.00 6.12
C ASP A 51 2.70 -11.89 5.42
N TYR A 52 2.43 -12.76 4.44
CA TYR A 52 1.16 -12.82 3.75
C TYR A 52 0.03 -13.25 4.70
N ASP A 53 0.26 -14.26 5.53
CA ASP A 53 -0.69 -14.71 6.54
C ASP A 53 -0.97 -13.62 7.57
N ASN A 54 0.08 -12.90 8.01
CA ASN A 54 -0.08 -11.76 8.89
C ASN A 54 -0.90 -10.65 8.22
N PHE A 55 -0.56 -10.29 6.98
CA PHE A 55 -1.31 -9.31 6.19
C PHE A 55 -2.78 -9.70 6.01
N GLN A 56 -3.09 -10.97 5.72
CA GLN A 56 -4.49 -11.42 5.63
C GLN A 56 -5.20 -11.23 6.98
N LYS A 57 -4.55 -11.53 8.11
CA LYS A 57 -5.15 -11.38 9.44
C LYS A 57 -5.36 -9.92 9.83
N THR A 58 -4.41 -9.03 9.52
CA THR A 58 -4.47 -7.61 9.91
C THR A 58 -5.38 -6.79 9.01
N ASN A 59 -5.42 -7.11 7.70
CA ASN A 59 -6.10 -6.27 6.72
C ASN A 59 -7.49 -6.83 6.32
N THR A 60 -7.82 -8.07 6.68
CA THR A 60 -9.20 -8.58 6.61
C THR A 60 -10.02 -7.89 7.69
N ARG A 61 -11.21 -7.42 7.31
CA ARG A 61 -12.04 -6.59 8.19
C ARG A 61 -13.41 -7.15 8.40
N LYS A 62 -13.92 -6.92 9.60
CA LYS A 62 -15.30 -7.26 9.97
C LYS A 62 -16.22 -6.10 9.65
N LEU A 63 -17.48 -6.43 9.41
CA LEU A 63 -18.53 -5.43 9.21
C LEU A 63 -18.65 -4.56 10.47
N GLY A 64 -18.66 -3.23 10.29
CA GLY A 64 -18.77 -2.26 11.38
C GLY A 64 -17.44 -1.71 11.90
N GLU A 65 -16.29 -2.26 11.50
CA GLU A 65 -14.98 -1.67 11.86
C GLU A 65 -14.72 -0.37 11.08
N PRO A 66 -13.98 0.60 11.65
CA PRO A 66 -13.67 1.87 10.98
C PRO A 66 -12.75 1.67 9.77
N LEU A 67 -12.96 2.48 8.73
CA LEU A 67 -12.16 2.42 7.52
C LEU A 67 -10.74 2.94 7.73
N ASN A 68 -9.73 2.14 7.35
CA ASN A 68 -8.31 2.54 7.35
C ASN A 68 -7.89 3.39 6.13
N GLN A 69 -8.78 3.52 5.14
CA GLN A 69 -8.64 4.38 3.97
C GLN A 69 -10.03 4.58 3.32
N PRO A 70 -10.23 5.61 2.48
CA PRO A 70 -11.50 5.83 1.79
C PRO A 70 -11.98 4.60 0.99
N ILE A 71 -13.30 4.35 0.99
CA ILE A 71 -13.88 3.18 0.31
C ILE A 71 -13.54 3.13 -1.18
N ALA A 72 -13.49 4.28 -1.85
CA ALA A 72 -13.12 4.39 -3.25
C ALA A 72 -11.71 3.82 -3.53
N HIS A 73 -10.78 3.96 -2.57
CA HIS A 73 -9.42 3.43 -2.71
C HIS A 73 -9.41 1.91 -2.58
N LYS A 74 -10.17 1.36 -1.62
CA LYS A 74 -10.35 -0.10 -1.52
C LYS A 74 -10.97 -0.70 -2.78
N VAL A 75 -12.00 -0.05 -3.34
CA VAL A 75 -12.61 -0.49 -4.61
C VAL A 75 -11.59 -0.44 -5.75
N ARG A 76 -10.83 0.66 -5.87
CA ARG A 76 -9.73 0.77 -6.85
C ARG A 76 -8.74 -0.39 -6.71
N HIS A 77 -8.26 -0.66 -5.51
CA HIS A 77 -7.29 -1.72 -5.25
C HIS A 77 -7.82 -3.13 -5.55
N LEU A 78 -9.10 -3.38 -5.27
CA LEU A 78 -9.75 -4.63 -5.66
C LEU A 78 -9.75 -4.78 -7.19
N LEU A 79 -10.12 -3.74 -7.92
CA LEU A 79 -10.15 -3.76 -9.39
C LEU A 79 -8.74 -3.92 -9.98
N GLU A 80 -7.75 -3.21 -9.46
CA GLU A 80 -6.34 -3.36 -9.83
C GLU A 80 -5.87 -4.80 -9.65
N TRP A 81 -6.18 -5.41 -8.50
CA TRP A 81 -5.83 -6.80 -8.24
C TRP A 81 -6.55 -7.78 -9.17
N MET A 82 -7.85 -7.61 -9.41
CA MET A 82 -8.61 -8.45 -10.35
C MET A 82 -8.05 -8.36 -11.77
N ILE A 83 -7.80 -7.13 -12.26
CA ILE A 83 -7.22 -6.89 -13.59
C ILE A 83 -5.83 -7.51 -13.68
N PHE A 84 -4.99 -7.33 -12.66
CA PHE A 84 -3.65 -7.92 -12.60
C PHE A 84 -3.70 -9.45 -12.70
N ARG A 85 -4.60 -10.09 -11.94
CA ARG A 85 -4.79 -11.55 -11.98
C ARG A 85 -5.31 -12.04 -13.34
N ILE A 86 -6.26 -11.33 -13.95
CA ILE A 86 -6.79 -11.66 -15.29
C ILE A 86 -5.69 -11.57 -16.35
N ARG A 87 -4.76 -10.62 -16.22
CA ARG A 87 -3.62 -10.45 -17.12
C ARG A 87 -2.51 -11.49 -16.94
N GLY A 88 -2.66 -12.42 -16.00
CA GLY A 88 -1.67 -13.48 -15.71
C GLY A 88 -0.63 -13.09 -14.66
N GLY A 89 -0.85 -11.98 -13.95
CA GLY A 89 0.17 -11.34 -13.13
C GLY A 89 1.29 -10.76 -13.98
N ASP A 90 2.40 -10.40 -13.34
CA ASP A 90 3.59 -9.95 -14.04
C ASP A 90 4.64 -11.05 -13.96
N HIS A 91 4.88 -11.74 -15.08
CA HIS A 91 5.98 -12.71 -15.21
C HIS A 91 7.37 -12.07 -14.99
N LYS A 92 7.44 -10.73 -14.86
CA LYS A 92 8.62 -9.95 -14.53
C LYS A 92 8.49 -9.13 -13.24
N ALA A 93 7.42 -9.29 -12.45
CA ALA A 93 7.31 -8.59 -11.16
C ALA A 93 8.39 -9.11 -10.22
N GLY A 94 9.43 -8.33 -10.05
CA GLY A 94 10.51 -8.60 -9.12
C GLY A 94 11.45 -7.40 -8.98
N GLN A 95 11.14 -6.31 -9.69
CA GLN A 95 11.86 -5.07 -9.57
C GLN A 95 10.86 -4.05 -9.03
N PRO A 96 11.04 -3.53 -7.81
CA PRO A 96 10.31 -2.35 -7.38
C PRO A 96 10.50 -1.27 -8.46
N VAL A 97 9.42 -0.58 -8.83
CA VAL A 97 9.46 0.45 -9.89
C VAL A 97 10.41 1.59 -9.50
N PHE A 98 10.73 1.70 -8.21
CA PHE A 98 11.66 2.65 -7.63
C PHE A 98 13.07 2.04 -7.52
N GLY A 99 13.60 1.65 -8.67
CA GLY A 99 15.01 1.37 -8.89
C GLY A 99 15.56 2.36 -9.91
N SER A 100 15.60 3.66 -9.58
CA SER A 100 16.49 4.57 -10.30
C SER A 100 17.91 4.06 -10.11
N LYS A 101 18.65 3.88 -11.21
CA LYS A 101 20.09 3.56 -11.16
C LYS A 101 20.89 4.61 -10.38
N ASP A 102 20.26 5.75 -10.07
CA ASP A 102 20.87 6.96 -9.56
C ASP A 102 20.18 7.48 -8.27
N GLY A 103 19.25 6.71 -7.68
CA GLY A 103 18.57 7.08 -6.42
C GLY A 103 17.58 8.26 -6.51
N THR A 104 17.29 8.76 -7.70
CA THR A 104 16.32 9.85 -7.92
C THR A 104 14.92 9.31 -8.20
N MET A 105 13.96 9.76 -7.40
CA MET A 105 12.55 9.35 -7.49
C MET A 105 11.84 10.10 -8.62
N ASP A 106 11.43 9.40 -9.68
CA ASP A 106 10.67 10.00 -10.79
C ASP A 106 9.16 9.83 -10.56
N LEU A 107 8.61 10.72 -9.73
CA LEU A 107 7.17 10.85 -9.57
C LEU A 107 6.64 11.78 -10.65
N SER A 108 5.56 11.38 -11.32
CA SER A 108 4.88 12.29 -12.22
C SER A 108 4.27 13.47 -11.43
N LYS A 109 4.22 14.67 -12.04
CA LYS A 109 3.74 15.89 -11.35
C LYS A 109 2.34 15.72 -10.74
N TRP A 110 1.46 14.94 -11.37
CA TRP A 110 0.10 14.71 -10.89
C TRP A 110 0.05 13.80 -9.65
N GLU A 111 0.98 12.85 -9.52
CA GLU A 111 1.11 11.98 -8.35
C GLU A 111 1.58 12.81 -7.15
N VAL A 112 2.61 13.66 -7.34
CA VAL A 112 3.12 14.56 -6.30
C VAL A 112 2.03 15.53 -5.81
N GLU A 113 1.24 16.12 -6.72
CA GLU A 113 0.16 17.05 -6.35
C GLU A 113 -0.98 16.37 -5.60
N ARG A 114 -1.37 15.15 -6.01
CA ARG A 114 -2.38 14.36 -5.30
C ARG A 114 -1.95 14.09 -3.85
N PHE A 115 -0.67 13.82 -3.60
CA PHE A 115 -0.16 13.57 -2.25
C PHE A 115 -0.02 14.85 -1.40
N LYS A 116 0.37 15.99 -2.00
CA LYS A 116 0.41 17.29 -1.29
C LYS A 116 -0.97 17.73 -0.79
N LEU A 117 -2.02 17.43 -1.55
CA LEU A 117 -3.41 17.73 -1.16
C LEU A 117 -3.93 16.80 -0.05
N ALA A 118 -3.41 15.57 0.04
CA ALA A 118 -3.80 14.60 1.07
C ALA A 118 -2.96 14.70 2.37
N GLY A 119 -1.75 15.28 2.29
CA GLY A 119 -0.75 15.27 3.36
C GLY A 119 -0.43 16.62 3.97
N GLY A 120 -1.44 17.42 4.32
CA GLY A 120 -1.23 18.61 5.16
C GLY A 120 -0.40 18.24 6.40
N ASN A 121 0.81 18.81 6.50
CA ASN A 121 1.76 18.74 7.62
C ASN A 121 2.59 17.44 7.86
N VAL A 122 3.31 16.93 6.85
CA VAL A 122 4.43 15.97 7.11
C VAL A 122 5.82 16.58 6.86
N GLN A 123 5.93 17.90 6.61
CA GLN A 123 7.23 18.55 6.47
C GLN A 123 7.87 19.03 7.80
N SER A 124 7.23 18.83 8.96
CA SER A 124 7.72 19.34 10.24
C SER A 124 8.43 18.29 11.13
N ALA A 125 8.30 16.99 10.85
CA ALA A 125 8.80 15.95 11.76
C ALA A 125 10.26 15.54 11.51
N ASN A 126 10.75 15.59 10.27
CA ASN A 126 12.08 15.07 9.93
C ASN A 126 13.24 16.07 10.10
N LYS A 127 13.02 17.23 10.72
CA LYS A 127 14.07 18.24 10.94
C LYS A 127 14.52 18.37 12.40
N LEU A 128 13.96 17.58 13.33
CA LEU A 128 14.27 17.68 14.76
C LEU A 128 15.06 16.50 15.34
N GLU A 129 15.28 15.40 14.61
CA GLU A 129 16.03 14.24 15.16
C GLU A 129 17.47 14.08 14.64
N MET A 130 17.96 14.96 13.76
CA MET A 130 19.35 14.88 13.25
C MET A 130 20.28 15.97 13.77
N ALA A 131 19.89 16.73 14.79
CA ALA A 131 20.69 17.84 15.31
C ALA A 131 21.47 17.53 16.59
N ASP A 132 21.36 16.34 17.21
CA ASP A 132 21.87 16.15 18.57
C ASP A 132 22.65 14.86 18.83
N LEU A 133 23.51 14.46 17.89
CA LEU A 133 24.55 13.46 18.16
C LEU A 133 25.92 13.96 17.66
N SER A 134 26.46 14.94 18.39
CA SER A 134 27.90 15.22 18.42
C SER A 134 28.56 14.23 19.40
N PRO A 135 29.70 13.59 19.06
CA PRO A 135 30.39 12.70 19.96
C PRO A 135 31.26 13.51 20.94
N GLU A 136 30.87 13.58 22.22
CA GLU A 136 31.76 14.07 23.28
C GLU A 136 32.57 12.92 23.92
N ASP A 137 33.83 13.25 24.18
CA ASP A 137 34.96 12.41 24.63
C ASP A 137 34.74 11.63 25.95
N PRO A 138 35.28 10.39 26.08
CA PRO A 138 35.29 9.65 27.32
C PRO A 138 36.56 9.96 28.14
N ALA A 139 36.48 10.91 29.07
CA ALA A 139 37.53 11.09 30.09
C ALA A 139 36.97 11.45 31.47
N ARG A 140 36.50 10.44 32.21
CA ARG A 140 36.42 10.49 33.68
C ARG A 140 37.13 9.27 34.26
N LYS A 141 38.33 9.47 34.79
CA LYS A 141 38.98 8.52 35.72
C LYS A 141 38.41 8.73 37.12
N PRO A 142 38.30 7.68 37.95
CA PRO A 142 37.84 7.80 39.32
C PRO A 142 39.01 8.10 40.26
N THR A 143 38.82 9.04 41.18
CA THR A 143 39.35 9.09 42.56
C THR A 143 38.56 10.15 43.31
#